data_AF-A0A9E1Q8S9-F1
#
_entry.id   AF-A0A9E1Q8S9-F1
#
_cell.length_a   1.000
_cell.length_b   1.000
_cell.length_c   1.000
_cell.angle_alpha   90.00
_cell.angle_beta   90.00
_cell.angle_gamma   90.00
#
_symmetry.space_group_name_H-M   'P 1'
#
loop_
_entity.id
_entity.type
_entity.pdbx_description
1 polymer ?
#
loop_
_entity_poly.entity_id
_entity_poly.type
_entity_poly.pdbx_seq_one_letter_code
_entity_poly.pdbx_strand_id
1 'polypeptide(L)'
;MMSASGCDKKAASNTNRKAVIHTEFGDMIVLLSDSTPLHRDNFLKLTEEGFYDNLLFHRVMKGFMVQGGDPNSRDAQQGARLGSGGPGYTVENEIRADHIHIKGALSAARQPDNVNPDFRSSGSQFYIVDGKTYKPGELKSFENKLR
;
A
#
# COMPACT_ATOMS: atom_id res chain seq x y z
N MET A 1 18.93 20.32 0.55
CA MET A 1 20.22 19.64 0.33
C MET A 1 20.37 18.56 1.39
N MET A 2 20.45 17.28 1.02
CA MET A 2 20.87 16.19 1.91
C MET A 2 21.52 15.08 1.09
N SER A 3 22.63 14.55 1.60
CA SER A 3 23.29 13.33 1.13
C SER A 3 23.18 12.26 2.22
N ALA A 4 23.32 10.99 1.84
CA ALA A 4 23.56 9.90 2.79
C ALA A 4 24.61 8.94 2.22
N SER A 5 25.65 8.68 3.00
CA SER A 5 26.72 7.70 2.74
C SER A 5 26.41 6.41 3.50
N GLY A 6 26.63 5.26 2.85
CA GLY A 6 26.50 3.94 3.46
C GLY A 6 27.82 3.34 3.91
N CYS A 7 27.78 2.49 4.95
CA CYS A 7 28.78 1.44 5.18
C CYS A 7 28.27 0.32 6.13
N ASP A 8 28.65 -0.91 5.76
CA ASP A 8 28.90 -2.16 6.50
C ASP A 8 27.79 -3.05 7.13
N LYS A 9 27.93 -4.36 6.83
CA LYS A 9 27.08 -5.49 7.19
C LYS A 9 27.54 -6.16 8.50
N LYS A 10 26.72 -6.13 9.56
CA LYS A 10 26.29 -7.28 10.40
C LYS A 10 25.49 -6.82 11.65
N ALA A 11 24.58 -7.69 12.08
CA ALA A 11 23.45 -7.48 12.99
C ALA A 11 22.27 -6.78 12.31
N ALA A 12 21.31 -7.56 11.79
CA ALA A 12 20.02 -7.03 11.33
C ALA A 12 19.21 -6.60 12.56
N SER A 13 19.62 -5.47 13.13
CA SER A 13 18.87 -4.71 14.12
C SER A 13 17.52 -4.35 13.53
N ASN A 14 16.46 -4.68 14.27
CA ASN A 14 15.04 -4.56 13.92
C ASN A 14 14.53 -3.10 13.80
N THR A 15 15.35 -2.19 13.26
CA THR A 15 15.12 -0.73 13.32
C THR A 15 14.92 -0.05 11.97
N ASN A 16 15.15 -0.72 10.82
CA ASN A 16 15.26 -0.04 9.52
C ASN A 16 14.11 -0.27 8.53
N ARG A 17 12.91 -0.69 8.96
CA ARG A 17 11.78 -0.94 8.04
C ARG A 17 10.63 0.03 8.20
N LYS A 18 10.99 1.27 8.52
CA LYS A 18 10.04 2.37 8.56
C LYS A 18 10.22 3.20 7.29
N ALA A 19 9.11 3.54 6.65
CA ALA A 19 9.09 4.63 5.68
C ALA A 19 8.23 5.76 6.24
N VAL A 20 8.54 6.99 5.85
CA VAL A 20 7.74 8.16 6.20
C VAL A 20 7.09 8.65 4.92
N ILE A 21 5.76 8.75 4.95
CA ILE A 21 4.97 9.33 3.87
C ILE A 21 4.67 10.77 4.29
N HIS A 22 5.30 11.72 3.62
CA HIS A 22 5.07 13.14 3.82
C HIS A 22 3.84 13.59 3.01
N THR A 23 2.93 14.30 3.66
CA THR A 23 1.75 14.89 3.01
C THR A 23 1.51 16.30 3.51
N GLU A 24 0.71 17.09 2.78
CA GLU A 24 0.28 18.42 3.25
C GLU A 24 -0.54 18.39 4.56
N PHE A 25 -1.10 17.22 4.90
CA PHE A 25 -1.87 16.99 6.11
C PHE A 25 -1.04 16.42 7.27
N GLY A 26 0.27 16.25 7.07
CA GLY A 26 1.20 15.71 8.05
C GLY A 26 1.87 14.40 7.62
N ASP A 27 2.72 13.90 8.51
CA ASP A 27 3.57 12.74 8.27
C ASP A 27 2.91 11.45 8.76
N MET A 28 3.00 10.40 7.94
CA MET A 28 2.60 9.04 8.31
C MET A 28 3.83 8.14 8.36
N ILE A 29 4.08 7.53 9.51
CA ILE A 29 5.15 6.54 9.66
C ILE A 29 4.55 5.16 9.40
N VAL A 30 5.01 4.48 8.37
CA VAL A 30 4.59 3.13 8.03
C VAL A 30 5.66 2.13 8.43
N LEU A 31 5.26 1.03 9.07
CA LEU A 31 6.13 -0.11 9.37
C LEU A 31 5.90 -1.19 8.33
N LEU A 32 6.97 -1.63 7.68
CA LEU A 32 6.90 -2.67 6.66
C LEU A 32 7.22 -4.05 7.27
N SER A 33 6.39 -5.03 6.96
CA SER A 33 6.48 -6.37 7.54
C SER A 33 7.53 -7.25 6.88
N ASP A 34 8.13 -8.14 7.66
CA ASP A 34 9.04 -9.19 7.19
C ASP A 34 8.37 -10.42 6.62
N SER A 35 7.10 -10.60 6.95
CA SER A 35 6.28 -11.68 6.44
C SER A 35 5.83 -11.46 5.00
N THR A 36 6.12 -10.28 4.42
CA THR A 36 5.83 -9.90 3.02
C THR A 36 7.07 -9.26 2.36
N PRO A 37 8.19 -10.00 2.22
CA PRO A 37 9.45 -9.46 1.71
C PRO A 37 9.34 -8.89 0.30
N LEU A 38 8.57 -9.50 -0.61
CA LEU A 38 8.47 -9.00 -2.00
C LEU A 38 7.80 -7.63 -2.04
N HIS A 39 6.74 -7.43 -1.27
CA HIS A 39 6.07 -6.13 -1.18
C HIS A 39 6.92 -5.10 -0.44
N ARG A 40 7.55 -5.49 0.67
CA ARG A 40 8.44 -4.62 1.45
C ARG A 40 9.57 -4.08 0.57
N ASP A 41 10.31 -4.98 -0.06
CA ASP A 41 11.52 -4.63 -0.81
C ASP A 41 11.17 -3.81 -2.05
N ASN A 42 10.05 -4.14 -2.72
CA ASN A 42 9.54 -3.33 -3.83
C ASN A 42 9.10 -1.93 -3.39
N PHE A 43 8.42 -1.80 -2.24
CA PHE A 43 7.99 -0.49 -1.73
C PHE A 43 9.19 0.38 -1.35
N LEU A 44 10.20 -0.20 -0.68
CA LEU A 44 11.44 0.49 -0.34
C LEU A 44 12.20 0.92 -1.58
N LYS A 45 12.38 0.03 -2.57
CA LYS A 45 13.01 0.35 -3.84
C LYS A 45 12.36 1.56 -4.51
N LEU A 46 11.04 1.55 -4.68
CA LEU A 46 10.31 2.65 -5.31
C LEU A 46 10.40 3.96 -4.50
N THR A 47 10.48 3.85 -3.17
CA THR A 47 10.70 5.01 -2.29
C THR A 47 12.10 5.60 -2.50
N GLU A 48 13.14 4.75 -2.53
CA GLU A 48 14.54 5.16 -2.76
C GLU A 48 14.74 5.77 -4.17
N GLU A 49 13.98 5.31 -5.16
CA GLU A 49 13.96 5.85 -6.52
C GLU A 49 13.18 7.18 -6.66
N GLY A 50 12.54 7.68 -5.58
CA GLY A 50 11.69 8.88 -5.63
C GLY A 50 10.39 8.69 -6.43
N PHE A 51 9.99 7.44 -6.68
CA PHE A 51 8.82 7.12 -7.52
C PHE A 51 7.53 7.72 -6.95
N TYR A 52 7.38 7.76 -5.62
CA TYR A 52 6.18 8.24 -4.96
C TYR A 52 6.09 9.76 -4.80
N ASP A 53 7.16 10.49 -5.13
CA ASP A 53 7.18 11.95 -4.97
C ASP A 53 6.07 12.58 -5.81
N ASN A 54 5.40 13.59 -5.25
CA ASN A 54 4.33 14.35 -5.92
C ASN A 54 3.16 13.49 -6.46
N LEU A 55 2.96 12.27 -5.96
CA LEU A 55 1.78 11.47 -6.30
C LEU A 55 0.58 11.82 -5.41
N LEU A 56 -0.63 11.74 -5.98
CA LEU A 56 -1.87 12.01 -5.27
C LEU A 56 -2.44 10.74 -4.64
N PHE A 57 -3.11 10.93 -3.50
CA PHE A 57 -4.13 9.99 -3.02
C PHE A 57 -5.39 10.15 -3.88
N HIS A 58 -5.42 9.45 -5.01
CA HIS A 58 -6.44 9.62 -6.04
C HIS A 58 -7.81 9.03 -5.68
N ARG A 59 -7.91 8.20 -4.63
CA ARG A 59 -9.18 7.61 -4.20
C ARG A 59 -9.29 7.53 -2.68
N VAL A 60 -10.18 8.33 -2.12
CA VAL A 60 -10.45 8.42 -0.67
C VAL A 60 -11.89 8.01 -0.41
N MET A 61 -12.10 6.94 0.36
CA MET A 61 -13.44 6.47 0.74
C MET A 61 -13.55 6.30 2.25
N LYS A 62 -14.32 7.20 2.88
CA LYS A 62 -14.57 7.20 4.32
C LYS A 62 -15.17 5.85 4.77
N GLY A 63 -14.58 5.26 5.81
CA GLY A 63 -14.98 3.97 6.35
C GLY A 63 -14.48 2.77 5.56
N PHE A 64 -13.64 2.99 4.54
CA PHE A 64 -13.07 1.92 3.73
C PHE A 64 -11.55 2.07 3.62
N MET A 65 -11.05 2.93 2.73
CA MET A 65 -9.61 3.09 2.52
C MET A 65 -9.25 4.41 1.83
N VAL A 66 -7.95 4.70 1.85
CA VAL A 66 -7.30 5.79 1.13
C VAL A 66 -6.24 5.16 0.21
N GLN A 67 -6.38 5.33 -1.10
CA GLN A 67 -5.54 4.69 -2.11
C GLN A 67 -4.67 5.70 -2.85
N GLY A 68 -3.41 5.33 -3.08
CA GLY A 68 -2.37 6.13 -3.74
C GLY A 68 -1.41 5.26 -4.55
N GLY A 69 -0.30 5.85 -4.98
CA GLY A 69 0.77 5.14 -5.71
C GLY A 69 0.52 4.97 -7.21
N ASP A 70 -0.39 5.74 -7.80
CA ASP A 70 -0.54 5.80 -9.27
C ASP A 70 0.41 6.88 -9.85
N PRO A 71 1.42 6.53 -10.66
CA PRO A 71 2.32 7.50 -11.28
C PRO A 71 1.63 8.49 -12.22
N ASN A 72 0.49 8.13 -12.80
CA ASN A 72 -0.28 9.02 -13.66
C ASN A 72 -0.88 10.21 -12.89
N SER A 73 -0.86 10.16 -11.55
CA SER A 73 -1.39 11.23 -10.70
C SER A 73 -0.47 12.44 -10.57
N ARG A 74 0.81 12.33 -10.92
CA ARG A 74 1.84 13.37 -10.67
C ARG A 74 1.48 14.75 -11.21
N ASP A 75 0.94 14.79 -12.41
CA ASP A 75 0.54 16.01 -13.12
C ASP A 75 -0.93 15.94 -13.58
N ALA A 76 -1.71 15.12 -12.90
CA ALA A 76 -3.09 14.85 -13.27
C ALA A 76 -3.94 16.12 -13.18
N GLN A 77 -4.63 16.43 -14.28
CA GLN A 77 -5.62 17.49 -14.29
C GLN A 77 -6.85 17.08 -13.48
N GLN A 78 -7.59 18.07 -12.98
CA GLN A 78 -8.83 17.83 -12.26
C GLN A 78 -9.79 16.98 -13.13
N GLY A 79 -10.29 15.88 -12.56
CA GLY A 79 -11.18 14.95 -13.25
C GLY A 79 -10.49 13.87 -14.09
N ALA A 80 -9.16 13.82 -14.12
CA ALA A 80 -8.43 12.72 -14.74
C ALA A 80 -8.81 11.36 -14.12
N ARG A 81 -8.93 10.34 -14.96
CA ARG A 81 -9.16 8.96 -14.50
C ARG A 81 -7.84 8.36 -14.04
N LEU A 82 -7.76 8.02 -12.76
CA LEU A 82 -6.59 7.43 -12.10
C LEU A 82 -6.94 6.04 -11.54
N GLY A 83 -5.92 5.29 -11.14
CA GLY A 83 -5.98 3.93 -10.61
C GLY A 83 -5.48 2.85 -11.58
N SER A 84 -4.97 3.21 -12.75
CA SER A 84 -4.49 2.25 -13.75
C SER A 84 -2.99 2.31 -14.04
N GLY A 85 -2.28 3.31 -13.51
CA GLY A 85 -0.83 3.40 -13.68
C GLY A 85 -0.06 2.47 -12.75
N GLY A 86 1.22 2.31 -13.05
CA GLY A 86 2.16 1.52 -12.28
C GLY A 86 3.55 1.52 -12.95
N PRO A 87 4.54 0.84 -12.36
CA PRO A 87 5.93 0.83 -12.84
C PRO A 87 6.16 -0.12 -14.03
N GLY A 88 5.10 -0.62 -14.67
CA GLY A 88 5.17 -1.57 -15.78
C GLY A 88 5.26 -3.05 -15.38
N TYR A 89 5.16 -3.37 -14.09
CA TYR A 89 5.17 -4.74 -13.56
C TYR A 89 4.20 -4.92 -12.39
N THR A 90 3.99 -6.18 -12.00
CA THR A 90 3.18 -6.59 -10.84
C THR A 90 4.02 -7.41 -9.87
N VAL A 91 3.66 -7.39 -8.59
CA VAL A 91 4.31 -8.17 -7.53
C VAL A 91 3.53 -9.46 -7.29
N GLU A 92 4.24 -10.56 -7.04
CA GLU A 92 3.61 -11.83 -6.69
C GLU A 92 2.87 -11.72 -5.34
N ASN A 93 1.75 -12.43 -5.21
CA ASN A 93 0.92 -12.29 -4.03
C ASN A 93 1.59 -12.93 -2.81
N GLU A 94 1.55 -12.25 -1.67
CA GLU A 94 2.03 -12.74 -0.37
C GLU A 94 0.86 -12.80 0.62
N ILE A 95 -0.30 -13.26 0.13
CA ILE A 95 -1.55 -13.29 0.91
C ILE A 95 -1.41 -14.31 2.04
N ARG A 96 -1.76 -13.89 3.26
CA ARG A 96 -1.74 -14.75 4.43
C ARG A 96 -2.94 -14.47 5.31
N ALA A 97 -3.48 -15.52 5.92
CA ALA A 97 -4.67 -15.44 6.75
C ALA A 97 -4.47 -14.64 8.06
N ASP A 98 -3.22 -14.48 8.51
CA ASP A 98 -2.84 -13.70 9.68
C ASP A 98 -2.67 -12.19 9.40
N HIS A 99 -2.66 -11.77 8.12
CA HIS A 99 -2.69 -10.36 7.75
C HIS A 99 -4.12 -9.90 7.49
N ILE A 100 -4.72 -9.28 8.50
CA ILE A 100 -6.07 -8.71 8.42
C ILE A 100 -6.01 -7.20 8.19
N HIS A 101 -6.95 -6.70 7.38
CA HIS A 101 -7.08 -5.28 7.09
C HIS A 101 -7.77 -4.53 8.23
N ILE A 102 -6.99 -4.14 9.24
CA ILE A 102 -7.41 -3.27 10.34
C ILE A 102 -7.12 -1.80 10.03
N LYS A 103 -7.81 -0.87 10.69
CA LYS A 103 -7.56 0.57 10.53
C LYS A 103 -6.07 0.90 10.71
N GLY A 104 -5.50 1.62 9.74
CA GLY A 104 -4.09 1.98 9.68
C GLY A 104 -3.20 0.96 8.95
N ALA A 105 -3.70 -0.21 8.59
CA ALA A 105 -2.92 -1.18 7.81
C ALA A 105 -2.61 -0.62 6.42
N LEU A 106 -1.36 -0.80 6.00
CA LEU A 106 -0.89 -0.53 4.64
C LEU A 106 -0.97 -1.82 3.82
N SER A 107 -1.53 -1.78 2.63
CA SER A 107 -1.71 -2.96 1.80
C SER A 107 -1.60 -2.63 0.31
N ALA A 108 -1.14 -3.58 -0.49
CA ALA A 108 -1.00 -3.39 -1.93
C ALA A 108 -2.37 -3.51 -2.62
N ALA A 109 -2.63 -2.60 -3.56
CA ALA A 109 -3.82 -2.66 -4.40
C ALA A 109 -3.65 -3.74 -5.48
N ARG A 110 -4.75 -4.32 -5.94
CA ARG A 110 -4.75 -5.29 -7.04
C ARG A 110 -6.03 -5.20 -7.85
N GLN A 111 -6.01 -5.74 -9.06
CA GLN A 111 -7.21 -5.89 -9.87
C GLN A 111 -8.16 -6.94 -9.28
N PRO A 112 -9.47 -6.87 -9.62
CA PRO A 112 -10.46 -7.86 -9.20
C PRO A 112 -10.13 -9.29 -9.67
N ASP A 113 -10.58 -10.29 -8.91
CA ASP A 113 -10.21 -11.71 -9.06
C ASP A 113 -10.54 -12.27 -10.44
N ASN A 114 -11.64 -11.83 -11.06
CA ASN A 114 -12.05 -12.27 -12.39
C ASN A 114 -11.11 -11.81 -13.52
N VAL A 115 -10.33 -10.75 -13.29
CA VAL A 115 -9.31 -10.24 -14.23
C VAL A 115 -7.90 -10.69 -13.82
N ASN A 116 -7.68 -10.93 -12.52
CA ASN A 116 -6.40 -11.26 -11.93
C ASN A 116 -6.51 -12.56 -11.09
N PRO A 117 -6.62 -13.73 -11.75
CA PRO A 117 -6.80 -15.02 -11.08
C PRO A 117 -5.58 -15.45 -10.26
N ASP A 118 -4.40 -14.92 -10.56
CA ASP A 118 -3.16 -15.17 -9.82
C ASP A 118 -2.99 -14.24 -8.61
N PHE A 119 -3.99 -13.37 -8.36
CA PHE A 119 -4.05 -12.42 -7.26
C PHE A 119 -2.85 -11.48 -7.16
N ARG A 120 -2.14 -11.25 -8.26
CA ARG A 120 -0.92 -10.42 -8.29
C ARG A 120 -1.21 -8.99 -7.85
N SER A 121 -0.32 -8.40 -7.09
CA SER A 121 -0.44 -7.02 -6.61
C SER A 121 0.04 -6.04 -7.67
N SER A 122 -0.53 -4.83 -7.65
CA SER A 122 0.01 -3.69 -8.39
C SER A 122 1.47 -3.43 -7.97
N GLY A 123 2.30 -3.05 -8.93
CA GLY A 123 3.71 -2.74 -8.69
C GLY A 123 3.93 -1.53 -7.78
N SER A 124 3.02 -0.56 -7.74
CA SER A 124 3.20 0.66 -6.93
C SER A 124 1.96 1.13 -6.20
N GLN A 125 0.76 0.69 -6.60
CA GLN A 125 -0.46 1.17 -5.96
C GLN A 125 -0.67 0.50 -4.60
N PHE A 126 -0.98 1.30 -3.60
CA PHE A 126 -1.23 0.87 -2.24
C PHE A 126 -2.45 1.58 -1.67
N TYR A 127 -3.00 1.03 -0.59
CA TYR A 127 -4.03 1.68 0.19
C TYR A 127 -3.76 1.58 1.68
N ILE A 128 -4.22 2.60 2.41
CA ILE A 128 -4.25 2.66 3.86
C ILE A 128 -5.70 2.42 4.29
N VAL A 129 -5.91 1.45 5.18
CA VAL A 129 -7.24 1.12 5.66
C VAL A 129 -7.74 2.22 6.60
N ASP A 130 -8.86 2.85 6.26
CA ASP A 130 -9.63 3.65 7.22
C ASP A 130 -10.58 2.73 7.99
N GLY A 131 -11.29 1.87 7.25
CA GLY A 131 -12.14 0.82 7.78
C GLY A 131 -13.30 1.31 8.65
N LYS A 132 -14.11 0.37 9.11
CA LYS A 132 -15.11 0.60 10.14
C LYS A 132 -15.12 -0.57 11.12
N THR A 133 -15.42 -0.28 12.38
CA THR A 133 -15.60 -1.31 13.39
C THR A 133 -16.94 -1.98 13.16
N TYR A 134 -16.93 -3.30 12.97
CA TYR A 134 -18.14 -4.11 12.86
C TYR A 134 -18.49 -4.70 14.23
N LYS A 135 -19.77 -4.66 14.58
CA LYS A 135 -20.27 -5.36 15.77
C LYS A 135 -20.35 -6.87 15.48
N PRO A 136 -20.26 -7.74 16.51
CA PRO A 136 -20.36 -9.20 16.32
C PRO A 136 -21.60 -9.65 15.53
N GLY A 137 -22.75 -9.00 15.72
CA GLY A 137 -23.97 -9.31 14.98
C GLY A 137 -23.90 -8.97 13.49
N GLU A 138 -23.12 -7.95 13.10
CA GLU A 138 -22.91 -7.57 11.70
C GLU A 138 -21.98 -8.57 11.01
N LEU A 139 -20.91 -9.01 11.69
CA LEU A 139 -19.99 -10.03 11.16
C LEU A 139 -20.72 -11.33 10.83
N LYS A 140 -21.62 -11.78 11.70
CA LYS A 140 -22.45 -12.98 11.47
C LYS A 140 -23.34 -12.85 10.22
N SER A 141 -23.82 -11.64 9.93
CA SER A 141 -24.59 -11.38 8.70
C SER A 141 -23.74 -11.44 7.43
N PHE A 142 -22.45 -11.13 7.49
CA PHE A 142 -21.54 -11.27 6.34
C PHE A 142 -21.17 -12.73 6.09
N GLU A 143 -20.87 -13.50 7.14
CA GLU A 143 -20.58 -14.94 7.01
C GLU A 143 -21.73 -15.69 6.32
N ASN A 144 -22.97 -15.41 6.72
CA ASN A 144 -24.16 -16.05 6.13
C ASN A 144 -24.40 -15.70 4.65
N LYS A 145 -23.82 -14.61 4.14
CA LYS A 145 -23.93 -14.22 2.72
C LYS A 145 -22.84 -14.83 1.84
N LEU A 146 -21.79 -15.36 2.46
CA LEU A 146 -20.67 -16.02 1.78
C LEU A 146 -20.86 -17.53 1.67
N ARG A 147 -21.87 -18.08 2.35
CA ARG A 147 -22.36 -19.46 2.19
C ARG A 147 -23.46 -19.51 1.15
#